data_AF-A0A1J3JND6-F1
#
_entry.id   AF-A0A1J3JND6-F1
#
_cell.length_a   1.000
_cell.length_b   1.000
_cell.length_c   1.000
_cell.angle_alpha   90.00
_cell.angle_beta   90.00
_cell.angle_gamma   90.00
#
_symmetry.space_group_name_H-M   'P 1'
#
loop_
_entity.id
_entity.type
_entity.pdbx_description
1 polymer ?
#
loop_
_entity_poly.entity_id
_entity_poly.type
_entity_poly.pdbx_seq_one_letter_code
_entity_poly.pdbx_strand_id
1 'polypeptide(L)'
;ELREERPCLLEKSVDRSLSTALLSPLLTRMGVFRFHQYQVVGRALPTEKEEHPKIYRMKLWATNEVRAKSKFWYFLRKLKKVKKSNGQMLAINEIFEKNPTKIKNFGIWLRYQSRTGYHNMYKEFRD
;
A
#
# COMPACT_ATOMS: atom_id res chain seq x y z
N GLU A 1 -24.18 -0.88 5.09
CA GLU A 1 -23.30 -2.00 4.73
C GLU A 1 -21.83 -1.56 4.64
N LEU A 2 -20.91 -2.51 4.89
CA LEU A 2 -19.45 -2.52 4.70
C LEU A 2 -18.74 -1.18 4.36
N ARG A 3 -18.35 -0.42 5.39
CA ARG A 3 -17.30 0.62 5.27
C ARG A 3 -15.95 -0.07 5.01
N GLU A 4 -15.61 -0.29 3.74
CA GLU A 4 -14.24 -0.58 3.31
C GLU A 4 -13.38 0.64 3.66
N GLU A 5 -12.70 0.59 4.81
CA GLU A 5 -11.62 1.53 5.13
C GLU A 5 -10.47 1.27 4.16
N ARG A 6 -10.53 1.93 3.00
CA ARG A 6 -9.49 1.90 1.96
C ARG A 6 -8.25 2.61 2.49
N PRO A 7 -7.16 1.88 2.76
CA PRO A 7 -5.97 2.50 3.31
C PRO A 7 -5.10 3.00 2.16
N CYS A 8 -5.41 4.20 1.69
CA CYS A 8 -4.60 4.96 0.76
C CYS A 8 -3.37 5.50 1.50
N LEU A 9 -2.21 4.85 1.36
CA LEU A 9 -0.92 5.48 1.69
C LEU A 9 -0.02 5.45 0.47
N LEU A 10 0.19 6.59 -0.16
CA LEU A 10 1.36 6.80 -1.00
C LEU A 10 2.45 7.30 -0.04
N GLU A 11 3.35 6.41 0.40
CA GLU A 11 4.55 6.83 1.13
C GLU A 11 5.53 7.46 0.14
N LYS A 12 5.86 8.74 0.35
CA LYS A 12 7.09 9.35 -0.14
C LYS A 12 8.02 9.49 1.04
N SER A 13 8.99 8.59 1.17
CA SER A 13 10.20 8.80 1.96
C SER A 13 11.31 9.21 0.99
N VAL A 14 11.71 10.48 1.03
CA VAL A 14 12.97 10.93 0.44
C VAL A 14 13.86 11.32 1.62
N ASP A 15 14.71 10.38 2.03
CA ASP A 15 15.80 10.68 2.94
C ASP A 15 16.87 11.43 2.16
N ARG A 16 17.17 12.63 2.65
CA ARG A 16 18.19 13.53 2.13
C ARG A 16 19.43 13.35 3.01
N SER A 17 20.42 12.62 2.51
CA SER A 17 21.80 12.73 2.99
C SER A 17 22.75 12.62 1.81
N LEU A 18 23.52 13.69 1.62
CA LEU A 18 24.48 13.93 0.54
C LEU A 18 25.69 13.00 0.64
N SER A 19 26.19 12.53 -0.51
CA SER A 19 27.63 12.48 -0.76
C SER A 19 27.92 12.47 -2.26
N THR A 20 28.75 13.41 -2.68
CA THR A 20 29.28 13.66 -4.03
C THR A 20 30.37 12.65 -4.41
N ALA A 21 30.31 12.07 -5.62
CA ALA A 21 31.47 11.82 -6.48
C ALA A 21 31.02 11.29 -7.86
N LEU A 22 31.79 11.67 -8.88
CA LEU A 22 31.55 11.58 -10.33
C LEU A 22 31.55 10.14 -10.88
N LEU A 23 30.67 9.83 -11.85
CA LEU A 23 30.96 9.17 -13.14
C LEU A 23 29.66 8.89 -13.96
N SER A 24 29.71 9.21 -15.28
CA SER A 24 28.83 8.72 -16.38
C SER A 24 27.47 9.41 -16.65
N PRO A 25 27.24 10.00 -17.86
CA PRO A 25 25.93 10.52 -18.30
C PRO A 25 25.12 9.49 -19.12
N LEU A 26 25.28 8.19 -18.85
CA LEU A 26 24.53 7.13 -19.52
C LEU A 26 23.85 6.27 -18.48
N LEU A 27 22.67 6.73 -18.05
CA LEU A 27 21.49 5.97 -17.66
C LEU A 27 20.67 6.83 -16.69
N THR A 28 20.08 7.92 -17.20
CA THR A 28 18.84 8.42 -16.60
C THR A 28 17.78 7.35 -16.85
N ARG A 29 17.85 6.25 -16.10
CA ARG A 29 16.72 5.36 -15.88
C ARG A 29 15.70 6.25 -15.20
N MET A 30 14.83 6.84 -16.01
CA MET A 30 13.53 7.31 -15.55
C MET A 30 12.90 6.10 -14.89
N GLY A 31 13.08 5.98 -13.59
CA GLY A 31 12.41 5.01 -12.75
C GLY A 31 10.94 5.39 -12.76
N VAL A 32 10.24 5.00 -13.82
CA VAL A 32 8.79 5.01 -13.84
C VAL A 32 8.39 3.91 -12.86
N PHE A 33 8.38 4.25 -11.57
CA PHE A 33 7.82 3.39 -10.54
C PHE A 33 6.32 3.28 -10.83
N ARG A 34 5.95 2.35 -11.72
CA ARG A 34 4.55 1.98 -11.94
C ARG A 34 4.11 1.27 -10.67
N PHE A 35 3.13 1.84 -9.99
CA PHE A 35 2.52 1.17 -8.87
C PHE A 35 1.63 0.06 -9.39
N HIS A 36 1.80 -1.11 -8.82
CA HIS A 36 0.96 -2.28 -9.07
C HIS A 36 -0.07 -2.39 -7.97
N GLN A 37 -1.28 -2.81 -8.32
CA GLN A 37 -2.33 -3.07 -7.35
C GLN A 37 -2.21 -4.51 -6.86
N TYR A 38 -2.04 -4.69 -5.55
CA TYR A 38 -2.00 -5.98 -4.90
C TYR A 38 -3.24 -6.18 -4.03
N GLN A 39 -3.82 -7.36 -4.11
CA GLN A 39 -4.78 -7.88 -3.14
C GLN A 39 -4.03 -8.76 -2.14
N VAL A 40 -3.91 -8.30 -0.92
CA VAL A 40 -3.26 -9.01 0.17
C VAL A 40 -4.30 -9.56 1.14
N VAL A 41 -4.18 -10.83 1.48
CA VAL A 41 -5.07 -11.56 2.40
C VAL A 41 -4.26 -12.10 3.56
N GLY A 42 -4.66 -11.77 4.79
CA GLY A 42 -3.98 -12.26 5.99
C GLY A 42 -4.90 -12.38 7.18
N ARG A 43 -4.47 -13.14 8.18
CA ARG A 43 -5.18 -13.36 9.44
C ARG A 43 -4.23 -13.26 10.62
N ALA A 44 -4.77 -13.09 11.83
CA ALA A 44 -4.01 -13.37 13.04
C ALA A 44 -3.75 -14.88 13.15
N LEU A 45 -2.71 -15.28 13.87
CA LEU A 45 -2.51 -16.69 14.21
C LEU A 45 -3.65 -17.15 15.12
N PRO A 46 -4.19 -18.36 14.90
CA PRO A 46 -5.16 -18.94 15.81
C PRO A 46 -4.52 -19.13 17.18
N THR A 47 -5.25 -18.77 18.22
CA THR A 47 -4.85 -18.97 19.62
C THR A 47 -5.95 -19.74 20.33
N GLU A 48 -5.67 -20.36 21.47
CA GLU A 48 -6.66 -21.14 22.23
C GLU A 48 -7.92 -20.33 22.60
N LYS A 49 -7.80 -19.00 22.69
CA LYS A 49 -8.93 -18.10 22.95
C LYS A 49 -9.76 -17.78 21.72
N GLU A 50 -9.15 -17.82 20.53
CA GLU A 50 -9.77 -17.50 19.24
C GLU A 50 -9.27 -18.49 18.19
N GLU A 51 -9.96 -19.62 18.06
CA GLU A 51 -9.61 -20.70 17.12
C GLU A 51 -9.82 -20.28 15.65
N HIS A 52 -10.75 -19.36 15.41
CA HIS A 52 -11.11 -18.88 14.07
C HIS A 52 -10.94 -17.37 13.94
N PRO A 53 -9.69 -16.87 13.83
CA PRO A 53 -9.43 -15.46 13.69
C PRO A 53 -9.96 -14.94 12.35
N LYS A 54 -10.50 -13.71 12.38
CA LYS A 54 -11.07 -13.05 11.20
C LYS A 54 -10.01 -12.86 10.11
N ILE A 55 -10.39 -13.15 8.87
CA ILE A 55 -9.55 -12.96 7.69
C ILE A 55 -9.73 -11.54 7.18
N TYR A 56 -8.62 -10.83 6.99
CA TYR A 56 -8.59 -9.47 6.46
C TYR A 56 -8.10 -9.46 5.02
N ARG A 57 -8.82 -8.75 4.16
CA ARG A 57 -8.49 -8.51 2.76
C ARG A 57 -8.27 -7.03 2.53
N MET A 58 -7.17 -6.68 1.89
CA MET A 58 -6.81 -5.30 1.62
C MET A 58 -6.31 -5.14 0.20
N LYS A 59 -6.79 -4.11 -0.51
CA LYS A 59 -6.25 -3.69 -1.81
C LYS A 59 -5.22 -2.59 -1.56
N LEU A 60 -4.00 -2.81 -2.02
CA LEU A 60 -2.83 -2.00 -1.73
C LEU A 60 -2.10 -1.67 -3.02
N TRP A 61 -1.70 -0.41 -3.18
CA TRP A 61 -0.78 -0.02 -4.25
C TRP A 61 0.66 -0.13 -3.73
N ALA A 62 1.52 -0.87 -4.44
CA ALA A 62 2.92 -1.01 -4.10
C ALA A 62 3.77 -1.22 -5.36
N THR A 63 5.08 -0.98 -5.26
CA THR A 63 6.00 -1.23 -6.37
C THR A 63 6.32 -2.70 -6.55
N ASN A 64 6.49 -3.42 -5.43
CA ASN A 64 6.84 -4.84 -5.38
C ASN A 64 6.02 -5.56 -4.29
N GLU A 65 5.92 -6.89 -4.37
CA GLU A 65 5.25 -7.75 -3.39
C GLU A 65 5.77 -7.56 -1.95
N VAL A 66 7.09 -7.39 -1.78
CA VAL A 66 7.71 -7.19 -0.45
C VAL A 66 7.21 -5.89 0.21
N ARG A 67 7.09 -4.82 -0.57
CA ARG A 67 6.54 -3.54 -0.08
C ARG A 67 5.05 -3.67 0.23
N ALA A 68 4.31 -4.46 -0.55
CA ALA A 68 2.90 -4.77 -0.28
C ALA A 68 2.74 -5.50 1.07
N LYS A 69 3.57 -6.52 1.35
CA LYS A 69 3.58 -7.24 2.65
C LYS A 69 3.82 -6.28 3.82
N SER A 70 4.85 -5.45 3.73
CA SER A 70 5.19 -4.50 4.81
C SER A 70 4.04 -3.52 5.09
N LYS A 71 3.46 -2.97 4.03
CA LYS A 71 2.35 -2.02 4.11
C LYS A 71 1.08 -2.64 4.69
N PHE A 72 0.77 -3.88 4.33
CA PHE A 72 -0.33 -4.63 4.93
C PHE A 72 -0.20 -4.72 6.46
N TRP A 73 0.98 -5.11 6.95
CA TRP A 73 1.23 -5.20 8.39
C TRP A 73 1.23 -3.84 9.09
N TYR A 74 1.69 -2.77 8.42
CA TYR A 74 1.58 -1.41 8.93
C TYR A 74 0.12 -1.04 9.23
N PHE A 75 -0.79 -1.31 8.29
CA PHE A 75 -2.21 -1.00 8.47
C PHE A 75 -2.90 -1.90 9.48
N LEU A 76 -2.63 -3.21 9.47
CA LEU A 76 -3.21 -4.11 10.48
C LEU A 76 -2.78 -3.75 11.90
N ARG A 77 -1.53 -3.30 12.09
CA ARG A 77 -1.07 -2.81 13.38
C ARG A 77 -1.85 -1.57 13.83
N LYS A 78 -2.15 -0.64 12.92
CA LYS A 78 -2.86 0.61 13.24
C LYS A 78 -4.35 0.39 13.49
N LEU A 79 -5.00 -0.48 12.71
CA LEU A 79 -6.46 -0.69 12.76
C LEU A 79 -6.87 -1.78 13.75
N LYS A 80 -6.12 -2.89 13.80
CA LYS A 80 -6.49 -4.10 14.55
C LYS A 80 -5.46 -4.53 15.58
N LYS A 81 -4.37 -3.77 15.76
CA LYS A 81 -3.27 -4.06 16.69
C LYS A 81 -2.60 -5.43 16.47
N VAL A 82 -2.74 -6.01 15.28
CA VAL A 82 -2.09 -7.28 14.92
C VAL A 82 -0.66 -7.00 14.46
N LYS A 83 0.30 -7.73 15.03
CA LYS A 83 1.72 -7.66 14.64
C LYS A 83 2.04 -8.73 13.60
N LYS A 84 3.07 -8.49 12.79
CA LYS A 84 3.58 -9.47 11.81
C LYS A 84 3.97 -10.81 12.47
N SER A 85 4.54 -10.78 13.68
CA SER A 85 4.91 -11.99 14.43
C SER A 85 3.71 -12.87 14.78
N ASN A 86 2.56 -12.26 15.04
CA ASN A 86 1.36 -12.93 15.52
C ASN A 86 0.33 -13.10 14.38
N GLY A 87 0.78 -12.99 13.14
CA GLY A 87 -0.10 -13.00 11.98
C GLY A 87 0.47 -13.83 10.84
N GLN A 88 -0.42 -14.39 10.03
CA GLN A 88 -0.10 -15.23 8.90
C GLN A 88 -0.57 -14.57 7.60
N MET A 89 0.30 -14.55 6.59
CA MET A 89 -0.11 -14.22 5.22
C MET A 89 -0.73 -15.45 4.57
N LEU A 90 -1.92 -15.27 3.99
CA LEU A 90 -2.65 -16.34 3.30
C LEU A 90 -2.37 -16.30 1.80
N ALA A 91 -2.56 -15.13 1.17
CA ALA A 91 -2.37 -14.96 -0.27
C ALA A 91 -2.00 -13.52 -0.62
N ILE A 92 -1.21 -13.36 -1.68
CA ILE A 92 -0.87 -12.08 -2.27
C ILE A 92 -1.03 -12.21 -3.77
N ASN A 93 -2.03 -11.51 -4.31
CA ASN A 93 -2.38 -11.57 -5.71
C ASN A 93 -2.19 -10.19 -6.32
N GLU A 94 -1.54 -10.12 -7.48
CA GLU A 94 -1.51 -8.90 -8.26
C GLU A 94 -2.82 -8.75 -9.05
N ILE A 95 -3.40 -7.54 -9.02
CA ILE A 95 -4.60 -7.19 -9.77
C ILE A 95 -4.15 -6.37 -10.99
N PHE A 96 -4.46 -6.90 -12.17
CA PHE A 96 -4.36 -6.16 -13.42
C PHE A 96 -5.72 -5.58 -13.80
N GLU A 97 -5.71 -4.39 -14.38
CA GLU A 97 -6.92 -3.76 -14.91
C GLU A 97 -7.44 -4.58 -16.11
N LYS A 98 -8.73 -4.89 -16.11
CA LYS A 98 -9.33 -5.79 -17.12
C LYS A 98 -9.45 -5.10 -18.48
N ASN A 99 -9.70 -3.80 -18.48
CA ASN A 99 -9.92 -3.01 -19.69
C ASN A 99 -9.02 -1.75 -19.67
N PRO A 100 -7.77 -1.85 -20.13
CA PRO A 100 -6.83 -0.72 -20.10
C PRO A 100 -7.16 0.38 -21.13
N THR A 101 -8.00 0.10 -22.13
CA THR A 101 -8.31 1.03 -23.23
C THR A 101 -9.50 1.95 -22.93
N LYS A 102 -10.27 1.66 -21.87
CA LYS A 102 -11.47 2.43 -21.53
C LYS A 102 -11.13 3.46 -20.45
N ILE A 103 -11.34 4.74 -20.78
CA ILE A 103 -11.17 5.86 -19.85
C ILE A 103 -12.19 5.75 -18.72
N LYS A 104 -11.73 5.85 -17.47
CA LYS A 104 -12.54 5.86 -16.25
C LYS A 104 -12.23 7.09 -15.41
N ASN A 105 -13.22 7.52 -14.65
CA ASN A 105 -13.03 8.56 -13.64
C ASN A 105 -12.74 7.88 -12.30
N PHE A 106 -11.56 8.16 -11.73
CA PHE A 106 -11.10 7.62 -10.45
C PHE A 106 -11.17 8.70 -9.37
N GLY A 107 -11.95 8.44 -8.31
CA GLY A 107 -11.96 9.27 -7.11
C GLY A 107 -10.99 8.73 -6.07
N ILE A 108 -9.99 9.54 -5.70
CA ILE A 108 -8.95 9.16 -4.72
C ILE A 108 -9.15 9.99 -3.45
N TRP A 109 -9.42 9.28 -2.36
CA TRP A 109 -9.36 9.82 -1.00
C TRP A 109 -7.96 9.59 -0.47
N LEU A 110 -7.22 10.66 -0.16
CA LEU A 110 -5.87 10.57 0.34
C LEU A 110 -5.75 11.31 1.67
N ARG A 111 -4.93 10.76 2.55
CA ARG A 111 -4.49 11.44 3.76
C ARG A 111 -2.99 11.65 3.65
N TYR A 112 -2.54 12.89 3.72
CA TYR A 112 -1.12 13.25 3.63
C TYR A 112 -0.64 13.90 4.92
N GLN A 113 0.67 13.82 5.15
CA GLN A 113 1.33 14.50 6.26
C GLN A 113 1.92 15.82 5.72
N SER A 114 1.50 16.93 6.31
CA SER A 114 2.11 18.26 6.16
C SER A 114 3.11 18.52 7.29
N ARG A 115 3.75 19.69 7.28
CA ARG A 115 4.60 20.15 8.39
C ARG A 115 3.83 20.27 9.72
N THR A 116 2.53 20.57 9.62
CA THR A 116 1.69 20.91 10.77
C THR A 116 0.81 19.74 11.23
N GLY A 117 0.58 18.73 10.39
CA GLY A 117 -0.23 17.57 10.78
C GLY A 117 -0.71 16.73 9.62
N TYR A 118 -1.76 15.94 9.84
CA TYR A 118 -2.38 15.13 8.81
C TYR A 118 -3.60 15.81 8.22
N HIS A 119 -3.68 15.86 6.89
CA HIS A 119 -4.80 16.45 6.19
C HIS A 119 -5.42 15.44 5.25
N ASN A 120 -6.76 15.42 5.21
CA ASN A 120 -7.53 14.62 4.28
C ASN A 120 -7.79 15.45 3.02
N MET A 121 -7.69 14.82 1.86
CA MET A 121 -7.96 15.43 0.57
C MET A 121 -8.68 14.43 -0.31
N TYR A 122 -9.62 14.93 -1.10
CA TYR A 122 -10.27 14.18 -2.16
C TYR A 122 -9.85 14.77 -3.51
N LYS A 123 -9.54 13.90 -4.48
CA LYS A 123 -9.21 14.33 -5.84
C LYS A 123 -9.72 13.32 -6.86
N GLU A 124 -10.28 13.83 -7.93
CA GLU A 124 -10.71 13.06 -9.08
C GLU A 124 -9.66 13.10 -10.18
N PHE A 125 -9.46 11.96 -10.84
CA PHE A 125 -8.54 11.78 -11.96
C PHE A 125 -9.24 11.05 -13.09
N ARG A 126 -8.86 11.36 -14.33
CA ARG A 126 -9.38 10.72 -15.53
C ARG A 126 -8.22 9.99 -16.21
N ASP A 127 -8.33 8.67 -16.29
CA ASP A 127 -7.33 7.76 -16.87
C ASP A 127 -8.05 6.62 -17.61
#